data_AF-A0A520P3E7-F1
#
_entry.id   AF-A0A520P3E7-F1
#
_cell.length_a   1.000
_cell.length_b   1.000
_cell.length_c   1.000
_cell.angle_alpha   90.00
_cell.angle_beta   90.00
_cell.angle_gamma   90.00
#
_symmetry.space_group_name_H-M   'P 1'
#
loop_
_entity.id
_entity.type
_entity.pdbx_description
1 polymer ?
#
loop_
_entity_poly.entity_id
_entity_poly.type
_entity_poly.pdbx_seq_one_letter_code
_entity_poly.pdbx_strand_id
1 'polypeptide(L)'
;MKRFTNLLLPILAGLGFLIMSSLYVVDEREKALRLWFGEVTAVIVDPGLNFKVPFLHEIVKYEDRILPLDVQPDEFTPLDDRRLVVDGFA
;
A
#
# COMPACT_ATOMS: atom_id res chain seq x y z
N MET A 1 0.72 -44.81 12.33
CA MET A 1 0.04 -43.65 12.98
C MET A 1 0.97 -42.46 13.27
N LYS A 2 2.24 -42.63 13.71
CA LYS A 2 3.16 -41.51 14.03
C LYS A 2 3.44 -40.51 12.88
N ARG A 3 3.38 -40.94 11.62
CA ARG A 3 3.63 -40.06 10.45
C ARG A 3 2.56 -38.99 10.25
N PHE A 4 1.30 -39.29 10.58
CA PHE A 4 0.19 -38.32 10.44
C PHE A 4 0.27 -37.23 11.52
N THR A 5 0.67 -37.59 12.74
CA THR A 5 0.90 -36.65 13.84
C THR A 5 2.06 -35.70 13.55
N ASN A 6 3.13 -36.18 12.91
CA ASN A 6 4.26 -35.33 12.54
C ASN A 6 3.92 -34.31 11.43
N LEU A 7 2.87 -34.54 10.64
CA LEU A 7 2.40 -33.62 9.60
C LEU A 7 1.44 -32.55 10.14
N LEU A 8 0.82 -32.77 11.31
CA LEU A 8 -0.11 -31.79 11.90
C LEU A 8 0.56 -30.45 12.21
N LEU A 9 1.79 -30.49 12.74
CA LEU A 9 2.51 -29.29 13.13
C LEU A 9 2.86 -28.37 11.94
N PRO A 10 3.47 -28.85 10.83
CA PRO A 10 3.74 -28.01 9.67
C PRO A 10 2.46 -27.55 8.96
N ILE A 11 1.40 -28.37 8.93
CA ILE A 11 0.10 -27.96 8.35
C ILE A 11 -0.51 -26.83 9.16
N LEU A 12 -0.52 -26.93 10.49
CA LEU A 12 -1.05 -25.89 11.37
C LEU A 12 -0.25 -24.59 11.24
N ALA A 13 1.08 -24.70 11.18
CA ALA A 13 1.96 -23.55 10.94
C ALA A 13 1.68 -22.89 9.57
N GLY A 14 1.52 -23.70 8.52
CA GLY A 14 1.19 -23.21 7.17
C GLY A 14 -0.16 -22.50 7.13
N LEU A 15 -1.18 -23.05 7.82
CA LEU A 15 -2.49 -22.43 7.90
C LEU A 15 -2.45 -21.10 8.67
N GLY A 16 -1.74 -21.07 9.80
CA GLY A 16 -1.53 -19.84 10.57
C GLY A 16 -0.82 -18.75 9.75
N PHE A 17 0.19 -19.14 8.99
CA PHE A 17 0.90 -18.23 8.08
C PHE A 17 -0.03 -17.65 7.00
N LEU A 18 -0.87 -18.47 6.38
CA LEU A 18 -1.84 -18.02 5.37
C LEU A 18 -2.86 -17.03 5.95
N ILE A 19 -3.39 -17.30 7.16
CA ILE A 19 -4.33 -16.40 7.82
C ILE A 19 -3.67 -15.04 8.08
N MET A 20 -2.44 -15.05 8.62
CA MET A 20 -1.73 -13.81 8.93
C MET A 20 -1.36 -13.02 7.66
N SER A 21 -0.97 -13.70 6.59
CA SER A 21 -0.67 -13.05 5.31
C SER A 21 -1.92 -12.51 4.60
N SER A 22 -3.11 -12.97 4.97
CA SER A 22 -4.39 -12.53 4.40
C SER A 22 -4.94 -11.27 5.06
N LEU A 23 -4.48 -10.94 6.27
CA LEU A 23 -4.99 -9.84 7.07
C LEU A 23 -4.20 -8.55 6.80
N TYR A 24 -4.90 -7.43 6.62
CA TYR A 24 -4.31 -6.10 6.54
C TYR A 24 -5.22 -5.05 7.15
N VAL A 25 -4.65 -3.92 7.58
CA VAL A 25 -5.40 -2.82 8.21
C VAL A 25 -5.34 -1.60 7.30
N VAL A 26 -6.47 -0.92 7.14
CA VAL A 26 -6.57 0.38 6.47
C VAL A 26 -6.82 1.44 7.55
N ASP A 27 -5.97 2.46 7.56
CA ASP A 27 -6.10 3.61 8.48
C ASP A 27 -7.17 4.58 7.96
N GLU A 28 -7.78 5.38 8.83
CA GLU A 28 -8.74 6.43 8.46
C GLU A 28 -8.13 7.53 7.56
N ARG A 29 -6.80 7.67 7.59
CA ARG A 29 -6.04 8.63 6.79
C ARG A 29 -5.71 8.11 5.39
N GLU A 30 -5.93 6.82 5.15
CA GLU A 30 -5.54 6.11 3.94
C GLU A 30 -6.76 5.56 3.22
N LYS A 31 -6.68 5.50 1.89
CA LYS A 31 -7.52 4.66 1.05
C LYS A 31 -6.69 3.53 0.49
N ALA A 32 -7.32 2.37 0.28
CA ALA A 32 -6.63 1.20 -0.24
C ALA A 32 -7.24 0.71 -1.55
N LEU A 33 -6.38 0.38 -2.52
CA LEU A 33 -6.73 -0.30 -3.76
C LEU A 33 -6.33 -1.75 -3.65
N ARG A 34 -7.26 -2.65 -3.98
CA ARG A 34 -6.97 -4.07 -4.14
C ARG A 34 -6.74 -4.35 -5.60
N LEU A 35 -5.50 -4.70 -5.92
CA LEU A 35 -5.11 -5.06 -7.27
C LEU A 35 -5.03 -6.57 -7.41
N TRP A 36 -5.42 -7.05 -8.59
CA TRP A 36 -5.16 -8.41 -9.03
C TRP A 36 -4.33 -8.32 -10.31
N PHE A 37 -3.05 -8.70 -10.25
CA PHE A 37 -2.11 -8.61 -11.37
C PHE A 37 -2.08 -7.21 -12.03
N GLY A 38 -2.17 -6.15 -11.23
CA GLY A 38 -2.16 -4.75 -11.70
C GLY A 38 -3.54 -4.20 -12.09
N GLU A 39 -4.58 -5.01 -12.15
CA GLU A 39 -5.96 -4.55 -12.37
C GLU A 39 -6.61 -4.15 -11.04
N VAL A 40 -7.26 -2.99 -10.98
CA VAL A 40 -8.00 -2.54 -9.79
C VAL A 40 -9.32 -3.30 -9.69
N THR A 41 -9.39 -4.22 -8.73
CA THR A 41 -10.60 -5.03 -8.49
C THR A 41 -11.56 -4.40 -7.50
N ALA A 42 -11.04 -3.65 -6.52
CA ALA A 42 -11.85 -2.98 -5.51
C ALA A 42 -11.13 -1.76 -4.93
N VAL A 43 -11.93 -0.76 -4.55
CA VAL A 43 -11.52 0.40 -3.76
C VAL A 43 -12.08 0.24 -2.36
N ILE A 44 -11.21 0.25 -1.35
CA ILE A 44 -11.57 0.17 0.07
C ILE A 44 -11.46 1.57 0.65
N VAL A 45 -12.58 2.12 1.07
CA VAL A 45 -12.70 3.47 1.66
C VAL A 45 -12.89 3.41 3.16
N ASP A 46 -13.58 2.38 3.67
CA ASP A 46 -13.85 2.26 5.09
C ASP A 46 -12.58 1.78 5.84
N PRO A 47 -12.17 2.49 6.91
CA PRO A 47 -11.03 2.09 7.70
C PRO A 47 -11.33 0.83 8.51
N GLY A 48 -10.29 0.07 8.80
CA GLY A 48 -10.37 -1.12 9.65
C GLY A 48 -9.66 -2.35 9.09
N LEU A 49 -9.97 -3.48 9.70
CA LEU A 49 -9.38 -4.77 9.38
C LEU A 49 -10.03 -5.36 8.13
N ASN A 50 -9.20 -5.68 7.15
CA ASN A 50 -9.62 -6.20 5.86
C ASN A 50 -8.88 -7.50 5.53
N PHE A 51 -9.46 -8.26 4.60
CA PHE A 51 -8.91 -9.53 4.12
C PHE A 51 -8.55 -9.46 2.64
N LYS A 52 -7.40 -10.04 2.29
CA LYS A 52 -6.92 -10.24 0.93
C LYS A 52 -6.54 -11.69 0.71
N VAL A 53 -6.49 -12.10 -0.56
CA VAL A 53 -5.95 -13.41 -0.93
C VAL A 53 -4.44 -13.24 -1.05
N PRO A 54 -3.64 -13.93 -0.22
CA PRO A 54 -2.19 -13.77 -0.25
C PRO A 54 -1.64 -14.23 -1.61
N PHE A 55 -0.54 -13.62 -2.05
CA PHE A 55 0.12 -13.84 -3.35
C PHE A 55 -0.64 -13.39 -4.61
N LEU A 56 -1.97 -13.35 -4.60
CA LEU A 56 -2.77 -12.92 -5.75
C LEU A 56 -3.17 -11.44 -5.67
N HIS A 57 -3.59 -10.99 -4.47
CA HIS A 57 -4.01 -9.63 -4.25
C HIS A 57 -2.88 -8.77 -3.69
N GLU A 58 -2.61 -7.69 -4.40
CA GLU A 58 -1.76 -6.60 -3.96
C GLU A 58 -2.63 -5.48 -3.37
N ILE A 59 -2.18 -4.88 -2.26
CA ILE A 59 -2.88 -3.77 -1.62
C ILE A 59 -1.98 -2.55 -1.71
N VAL A 60 -2.39 -1.58 -2.51
CA VAL A 60 -1.72 -0.28 -2.62
C VAL A 60 -2.51 0.73 -1.83
N LYS A 61 -1.86 1.43 -0.91
CA LYS A 61 -2.49 2.45 -0.09
C LYS A 61 -2.04 3.84 -0.51
N TYR A 62 -2.93 4.80 -0.40
CA TYR A 62 -2.67 6.20 -0.71
C TYR A 62 -3.37 7.09 0.32
N GLU A 63 -2.84 8.30 0.49
CA GLU A 63 -3.38 9.28 1.43
C GLU A 63 -4.72 9.81 0.95
N ASP A 64 -5.70 9.89 1.85
CA ASP A 64 -7.00 10.54 1.58
C ASP A 64 -6.95 12.05 1.83
N ARG A 65 -5.80 12.54 2.29
CA ARG A 65 -5.63 13.94 2.71
C ARG A 65 -4.93 14.72 1.61
N ILE A 66 -5.30 16.00 1.53
CA ILE A 66 -4.55 16.97 0.72
C ILE A 66 -3.25 17.24 1.47
N LEU A 67 -2.15 16.70 0.94
CA LEU A 67 -0.81 16.94 1.45
C LEU A 67 -0.14 18.01 0.59
N PRO A 68 0.53 19.00 1.22
CA PRO A 68 1.33 19.96 0.47
C PRO A 68 2.47 19.22 -0.22
N LEU A 69 2.76 19.61 -1.46
CA LEU A 69 3.89 19.05 -2.18
C LEU A 69 5.18 19.74 -1.70
N ASP A 70 6.09 18.97 -1.10
CA ASP A 70 7.43 19.46 -0.74
C ASP A 70 8.37 19.28 -1.94
N VAL A 71 8.58 20.37 -2.69
CA VAL A 71 9.53 20.40 -3.81
C VAL A 71 10.77 21.18 -3.41
N GLN A 72 11.93 20.74 -3.92
CA GLN A 72 13.13 21.56 -3.80
C GLN A 72 13.02 22.77 -4.73
N PRO A 73 13.46 23.97 -4.29
CA PRO A 73 13.47 25.14 -5.14
C PRO A 73 14.34 24.91 -6.38
N ASP A 74 13.79 25.16 -7.55
CA ASP A 74 14.49 25.03 -8.83
C ASP A 74 15.00 26.39 -9.33
N GLU A 75 16.19 26.39 -9.92
CA GLU A 75 16.77 27.56 -10.57
C GLU A 75 16.32 27.62 -12.05
N PHE A 76 15.63 28.69 -12.42
CA PHE A 76 15.21 28.95 -13.79
C PHE A 76 15.81 30.27 -14.32
N THR A 77 16.20 30.30 -15.59
CA THR A 77 16.67 31.52 -16.28
C THR A 77 15.64 31.89 -17.34
N PRO A 78 14.74 32.87 -17.08
CA PRO A 78 13.80 33.37 -18.07
C PRO A 78 14.50 34.13 -19.19
N LEU A 79 13.74 34.50 -20.23
CA LEU A 79 14.20 35.28 -21.38
C LEU A 79 14.83 36.65 -21.02
N ASP A 80 14.61 37.11 -19.79
CA ASP A 80 15.17 38.34 -19.21
C ASP A 80 16.62 38.13 -18.66
N ASP A 81 17.22 36.96 -18.89
CA ASP A 81 18.61 36.59 -18.55
C ASP A 81 18.98 36.74 -17.06
N ARG A 82 17.96 36.67 -16.19
CA ARG A 82 18.13 36.70 -14.73
C ARG A 82 17.93 35.32 -14.14
N ARG A 83 18.81 34.90 -13.23
CA ARG A 83 18.63 33.64 -12.50
C ARG A 83 17.65 33.82 -11.36
N LEU A 84 16.55 33.08 -11.38
CA LEU A 84 15.52 33.09 -10.35
C LEU A 84 15.49 31.74 -9.63
N VAL A 85 15.44 31.77 -8.31
CA VAL A 85 15.12 30.61 -7.48
C VAL A 85 13.60 30.68 -7.26
N VAL A 86 12.88 29.70 -7.78
CA VAL A 86 11.42 29.65 -7.67
C VAL A 86 11.04 28.54 -6.70
N ASP A 87 10.20 28.89 -5.74
CA ASP A 87 9.56 27.93 -4.84
C ASP A 87 8.20 27.52 -5.44
N GLY A 88 7.93 26.22 -5.45
CA GLY A 88 6.68 25.66 -5.93
C GLY A 88 5.82 25.24 -4.75
N PHE A 89 4.79 26.00 -4.42
CA PHE A 89 3.79 25.55 -3.45
C PHE A 89 2.49 25.15 -4.18
N ALA A 90 1.93 24.00 -3.83
CA ALA A 90 0.64 23.50 -4.34
C ALA A 90 -0.07 22.66 -3.27
#